data_AF-A0A0B7ICB7-F1
#
_entry.id   AF-A0A0B7ICB7-F1
#
_cell.length_a   1.000
_cell.length_b   1.000
_cell.length_c   1.000
_cell.angle_alpha   90.00
_cell.angle_beta   90.00
_cell.angle_gamma   90.00
#
_symmetry.space_group_name_H-M   'P 1'
#
loop_
_entity.id
_entity.type
_entity.pdbx_description
1 polymer ?
#
loop_
_entity_poly.entity_id
_entity_poly.type
_entity_poly.pdbx_seq_one_letter_code
_entity_poly.pdbx_strand_id
1 'polypeptide(L)'
;MKRFIIPVLGCAVLASCTDKAPEYTVLSGKVTNYKQDKIRLFGDGFRKEVVLNADGSFSDTLMLAHNGGYTIGNTNIYLHKGKNLNINVDVKDLDGISVSGFDLAPENEYLLKKSKLTQSILGKKCG
;
A
#
# COMPACT_ATOMS: atom_id res chain seq x y z
N MET A 1 4.14 -63.55 -25.41
CA MET A 1 4.93 -62.68 -26.32
C MET A 1 4.22 -61.32 -26.40
N LYS A 2 4.98 -60.25 -26.11
CA LYS A 2 4.53 -58.85 -25.93
C LYS A 2 3.66 -58.33 -27.08
N ARG A 3 2.57 -57.62 -26.75
CA ARG A 3 1.96 -56.62 -27.64
C ARG A 3 1.82 -55.34 -26.82
N PHE A 4 2.60 -54.34 -27.20
CA PHE A 4 2.79 -53.09 -26.48
C PHE A 4 1.49 -52.27 -26.50
N ILE A 5 0.99 -51.95 -25.31
CA ILE A 5 -0.11 -51.01 -25.10
C ILE A 5 0.48 -49.60 -25.24
N ILE A 6 -0.02 -48.83 -26.21
CA ILE A 6 0.31 -47.41 -26.37
C ILE A 6 -0.71 -46.60 -25.55
N PRO A 7 -0.33 -45.85 -24.50
CA PRO A 7 -1.11 -44.71 -24.08
C PRO A 7 -0.55 -43.49 -24.80
N VAL A 8 -1.28 -43.02 -25.80
CA VAL A 8 -1.03 -41.73 -26.45
C VAL A 8 -1.27 -40.64 -25.40
N LEU A 9 -0.14 -40.18 -24.86
CA LEU A 9 0.19 -38.78 -24.64
C LEU A 9 -1.00 -37.91 -24.21
N GLY A 10 -1.17 -37.80 -22.89
CA GLY A 10 -2.01 -36.77 -22.30
C GLY A 10 -1.48 -35.40 -22.70
N CYS A 11 -2.22 -34.72 -23.58
CA CYS A 11 -2.06 -33.29 -23.83
C CYS A 11 -2.58 -32.51 -22.60
N ALA A 12 -1.83 -32.54 -21.50
CA ALA A 12 -1.91 -31.52 -20.48
C ALA A 12 -1.16 -30.30 -21.01
N VAL A 13 -1.78 -29.56 -21.93
CA VAL A 13 -1.30 -28.22 -22.25
C VAL A 13 -1.61 -27.37 -21.04
N LEU A 14 -0.54 -27.09 -20.30
CA LEU A 14 -0.45 -26.11 -19.23
C LEU A 14 -1.08 -24.80 -19.75
N ALA A 15 -2.30 -24.50 -19.33
CA ALA A 15 -2.80 -23.14 -19.36
C ALA A 15 -1.94 -22.36 -18.37
N SER A 16 -0.77 -21.89 -18.83
CA SER A 16 -0.01 -20.87 -18.13
C SER A 16 -0.85 -19.61 -18.22
N CYS A 17 -1.71 -19.42 -17.21
CA CYS A 17 -2.29 -18.12 -16.92
C CYS A 17 -1.09 -17.22 -16.62
N THR A 18 -0.61 -16.48 -17.62
CA THR A 18 0.28 -15.36 -17.37
C THR A 18 -0.60 -14.26 -16.79
N ASP A 19 -0.97 -14.42 -15.51
CA ASP A 19 -1.58 -13.36 -14.74
C ASP A 19 -0.54 -12.24 -14.68
N LYS A 20 -0.63 -11.29 -15.61
CA LYS A 20 0.16 -10.08 -15.54
C LYS A 20 -0.15 -9.47 -14.18
N ALA A 21 0.85 -9.38 -13.32
CA ALA A 21 0.69 -8.72 -12.04
C ALA A 21 0.07 -7.35 -12.29
N PRO A 22 -1.00 -6.98 -11.55
CA PRO A 22 -1.69 -5.73 -11.79
C PRO A 22 -0.69 -4.57 -11.72
N GLU A 23 -0.74 -3.64 -12.67
CA GLU A 23 0.13 -2.45 -12.65
C GLU A 23 -0.36 -1.38 -11.67
N TYR A 24 -1.49 -1.62 -11.01
CA TYR A 24 -2.09 -0.73 -10.03
C TYR A 24 -1.70 -1.11 -8.61
N THR A 25 -1.69 -0.12 -7.73
CA THR A 25 -1.45 -0.26 -6.29
C THR A 25 -2.75 0.01 -5.56
N VAL A 26 -3.21 -0.91 -4.71
CA VAL A 26 -4.32 -0.62 -3.80
C VAL A 26 -3.77 -0.01 -2.52
N LEU A 27 -4.22 1.20 -2.22
CA LEU A 27 -3.96 1.89 -0.97
C LEU A 27 -5.25 1.90 -0.14
N SER A 28 -5.19 1.35 1.06
CA SER A 28 -6.35 1.22 1.95
C SER A 28 -6.00 1.54 3.39
N GLY A 29 -7.03 1.68 4.23
CA GLY A 29 -6.85 1.78 5.67
C GLY A 29 -7.91 2.63 6.34
N LYS A 30 -7.55 3.24 7.47
CA LYS A 30 -8.47 4.02 8.29
C LYS A 30 -7.80 5.23 8.92
N VAL A 31 -8.48 6.37 8.85
CA VAL A 31 -8.05 7.61 9.50
C VAL A 31 -9.00 7.92 10.66
N THR A 32 -8.49 7.96 11.89
CA THR A 32 -9.26 8.34 13.08
C THR A 32 -8.94 9.76 13.52
N ASN A 33 -9.89 10.38 14.24
CA ASN A 33 -9.76 11.74 14.77
C ASN A 33 -9.52 12.84 13.73
N TYR A 34 -9.94 12.59 12.48
CA TYR A 34 -9.85 13.55 11.38
C TYR A 34 -11.23 14.14 11.08
N LYS A 35 -11.29 15.47 10.91
CA LYS A 35 -12.55 16.20 10.73
C LYS A 35 -12.97 16.38 9.28
N GLN A 36 -12.08 16.05 8.33
CA GLN A 36 -12.34 16.21 6.91
C GLN A 36 -12.71 14.86 6.30
N ASP A 37 -13.45 14.91 5.20
CA ASP A 37 -13.93 13.76 4.43
C ASP A 37 -12.92 13.29 3.37
N LYS A 38 -11.76 13.96 3.26
CA LYS A 38 -10.75 13.69 2.25
C LYS A 38 -9.36 13.85 2.79
N ILE A 39 -8.45 12.95 2.42
CA ILE A 39 -7.03 13.05 2.69
C ILE A 39 -6.24 13.18 1.38
N ARG A 40 -5.24 14.06 1.36
CA ARG A 40 -4.41 14.29 0.17
C ARG A 40 -3.29 13.25 0.10
N LEU A 41 -3.09 12.66 -1.07
CA LEU A 41 -1.96 11.81 -1.43
C LEU A 41 -1.17 12.49 -2.54
N PHE A 42 0.13 12.69 -2.35
CA PHE A 42 0.98 13.34 -3.35
C PHE A 42 2.45 12.89 -3.27
N GLY A 43 3.17 12.97 -4.38
CA GLY A 43 4.59 12.57 -4.47
C GLY A 43 4.98 12.34 -5.92
N ASP A 44 6.23 12.61 -6.31
CA ASP A 44 6.77 12.35 -7.65
C ASP A 44 5.86 12.81 -8.82
N GLY A 45 5.25 14.00 -8.70
CA GLY A 45 4.32 14.56 -9.70
C GLY A 45 2.90 14.00 -9.68
N PHE A 46 2.64 12.98 -8.86
CA PHE A 46 1.30 12.44 -8.59
C PHE A 46 0.57 13.28 -7.54
N ARG A 47 -0.75 13.45 -7.73
CA ARG A 47 -1.65 14.06 -6.75
C ARG A 47 -3.03 13.40 -6.82
N LYS A 48 -3.58 13.05 -5.67
CA LYS A 48 -4.93 12.49 -5.54
C LYS A 48 -5.59 12.95 -4.25
N GLU A 49 -6.89 13.22 -4.30
CA GLU A 49 -7.73 13.30 -3.10
C GLU A 49 -8.34 11.93 -2.85
N VAL A 50 -8.01 11.33 -1.71
CA VAL A 50 -8.59 10.06 -1.26
C VAL A 50 -9.79 10.38 -0.39
N VAL A 51 -10.97 9.97 -0.84
CA VAL A 51 -12.22 10.17 -0.10
C VAL A 51 -12.31 9.16 1.03
N LEU A 52 -12.70 9.64 2.22
CA LEU A 52 -12.89 8.85 3.41
C LEU A 52 -14.38 8.53 3.59
N ASN A 53 -14.66 7.32 4.06
CA ASN A 53 -15.99 6.94 4.52
C ASN A 53 -16.34 7.67 5.83
N ALA A 54 -17.62 7.66 6.20
CA ALA A 54 -18.10 8.30 7.45
C ALA A 54 -17.40 7.75 8.72
N ASP A 55 -16.93 6.49 8.67
CA ASP A 55 -16.18 5.87 9.76
C ASP A 55 -14.66 6.11 9.68
N GLY A 56 -14.19 6.89 8.69
CA GLY A 56 -12.79 7.18 8.43
C GLY A 56 -12.05 6.13 7.60
N SER A 57 -12.69 5.02 7.22
CA SER A 57 -12.06 4.00 6.36
C SER A 57 -11.93 4.49 4.91
N PHE A 58 -10.97 3.96 4.17
CA PHE A 58 -10.80 4.25 2.74
C PHE A 58 -10.14 3.07 2.01
N SER A 59 -10.38 3.00 0.70
CA SER A 59 -9.71 2.09 -0.22
C SER A 59 -9.71 2.72 -1.60
N ASP A 60 -8.54 2.82 -2.21
CA ASP A 60 -8.38 3.47 -3.49
C ASP A 60 -7.35 2.75 -4.37
N THR A 61 -7.60 2.73 -5.67
CA THR A 61 -6.71 2.15 -6.68
C THR A 61 -5.88 3.24 -7.33
N LEU A 62 -4.55 3.07 -7.27
CA LEU A 62 -3.58 4.05 -7.70
C LEU A 62 -2.86 3.57 -8.96
N MET A 63 -2.86 4.40 -9.99
CA MET A 63 -2.01 4.22 -11.17
C MET A 63 -0.76 5.08 -10.99
N LEU A 64 0.33 4.46 -10.53
CA LEU A 64 1.56 5.17 -10.23
C LEU A 64 2.44 5.26 -11.47
N ALA A 65 3.02 6.43 -11.73
CA ALA A 65 4.04 6.59 -12.77
C ALA A 65 5.38 5.97 -12.35
N HIS A 66 5.72 6.03 -11.05
CA HIS A 66 6.99 5.56 -10.49
C HIS A 66 6.80 4.92 -9.11
N ASN A 67 7.69 4.00 -8.76
CA ASN A 67 7.83 3.50 -7.38
C ASN A 67 8.62 4.54 -6.58
N GLY A 68 8.21 4.86 -5.37
CA GLY A 68 8.85 5.98 -4.68
C GLY A 68 8.20 6.40 -3.38
N GLY A 69 8.67 7.55 -2.89
CA GLY A 69 8.16 8.20 -1.69
C GLY A 69 6.96 9.06 -2.01
N TYR A 70 5.90 8.88 -1.23
CA TYR A 70 4.69 9.68 -1.29
C TYR A 70 4.36 10.20 0.11
N THR A 71 3.52 11.21 0.17
CA THR A 71 2.98 11.76 1.40
C THR A 71 1.47 11.64 1.37
N ILE A 72 0.90 10.96 2.38
CA ILE A 72 -0.53 10.93 2.65
C ILE A 72 -0.82 11.77 3.89
N GLY A 73 -1.60 12.85 3.74
CA GLY A 73 -1.76 13.85 4.78
C GLY A 73 -0.41 14.45 5.18
N ASN A 74 0.07 14.09 6.38
CA ASN A 74 1.37 14.50 6.93
C ASN A 74 2.35 13.33 7.12
N THR A 75 2.02 12.14 6.59
CA THR A 75 2.78 10.90 6.80
C THR A 75 3.49 10.52 5.51
N ASN A 76 4.80 10.32 5.58
CA ASN A 76 5.58 9.80 4.47
C ASN A 76 5.42 8.27 4.38
N ILE A 77 5.13 7.80 3.17
CA ILE A 77 4.90 6.40 2.83
C ILE A 77 5.71 6.02 1.59
N TYR A 78 5.98 4.73 1.42
CA TYR A 78 6.55 4.17 0.21
C TYR A 78 5.49 3.39 -0.55
N LEU A 79 5.34 3.68 -1.84
CA LEU A 79 4.43 2.97 -2.74
C LEU A 79 5.20 2.35 -3.90
N HIS A 80 4.74 1.16 -4.31
CA HIS A 80 5.32 0.39 -5.41
C HIS A 80 4.20 -0.16 -6.28
N LYS A 81 4.33 -0.02 -7.60
CA LYS A 81 3.38 -0.54 -8.60
C LYS A 81 3.12 -2.02 -8.38
N GLY A 82 1.86 -2.43 -8.43
CA GLY A 82 1.45 -3.82 -8.28
C GLY A 82 1.59 -4.40 -6.87
N LYS A 83 1.92 -3.57 -5.89
CA LYS A 83 1.95 -3.95 -4.47
C LYS A 83 0.91 -3.16 -3.71
N ASN A 84 0.32 -3.78 -2.69
CA ASN A 84 -0.72 -3.15 -1.87
C ASN A 84 -0.16 -2.64 -0.54
N LEU A 85 -0.79 -1.58 -0.02
CA LEU A 85 -0.49 -1.00 1.28
C LEU A 85 -1.77 -0.78 2.08
N ASN A 86 -1.77 -1.20 3.34
CA ASN A 86 -2.78 -0.84 4.32
C ASN A 86 -2.16 0.05 5.40
N ILE A 87 -2.73 1.23 5.65
CA ILE A 87 -2.21 2.17 6.62
C ILE A 87 -3.32 2.76 7.49
N ASN A 88 -3.17 2.63 8.81
CA ASN A 88 -4.08 3.23 9.77
C ASN A 88 -3.38 4.42 10.45
N VAL A 89 -4.09 5.54 10.55
CA VAL A 89 -3.55 6.81 11.03
C VAL A 89 -4.49 7.37 12.09
N ASP A 90 -3.99 7.59 13.30
CA ASP A 90 -4.65 8.46 14.28
C ASP A 90 -4.06 9.88 14.20
N VAL A 91 -4.89 10.86 13.89
CA VAL A 91 -4.42 12.25 13.73
C VAL A 91 -4.09 12.92 15.07
N LYS A 92 -4.69 12.48 16.18
CA LYS A 92 -4.40 13.02 17.52
C LYS A 92 -3.20 12.34 18.16
N ASP A 93 -2.93 11.10 17.77
CA ASP A 93 -1.84 10.30 18.32
C ASP A 93 -0.84 9.92 17.23
N LEU A 94 0.31 10.60 17.22
CA LEU A 94 1.41 10.29 16.32
C LEU A 94 2.00 8.90 16.58
N ASP A 95 1.78 8.33 17.78
CA ASP A 95 2.11 6.94 18.05
C ASP A 95 1.08 5.96 17.49
N GLY A 96 -0.14 6.42 17.22
CA GLY A 96 -1.27 5.70 16.64
C GLY A 96 -1.19 5.45 15.12
N ILE A 97 -0.07 5.78 14.48
CA ILE A 97 0.16 5.38 13.08
C ILE A 97 0.67 3.93 13.05
N SER A 98 -0.09 3.06 12.38
CA SER A 98 0.27 1.66 12.16
C SER A 98 0.16 1.31 10.68
N VAL A 99 1.05 0.44 10.23
CA VAL A 99 1.06 -0.08 8.86
C VAL A 99 0.79 -1.56 8.93
N SER A 100 -0.02 -2.03 7.99
CA SER A 100 -0.28 -3.45 7.78
C SER A 100 -0.34 -3.74 6.28
N GLY A 101 -0.34 -5.02 5.92
CA GLY A 101 -0.31 -5.46 4.52
C GLY A 101 0.99 -6.17 4.17
N PHE A 102 0.90 -7.12 3.25
CA PHE A 102 1.96 -8.08 3.02
C PHE A 102 3.14 -7.51 2.21
N ASP A 103 2.89 -6.63 1.24
CA ASP A 103 3.89 -6.32 0.20
C ASP A 103 4.86 -5.19 0.54
N LEU A 104 4.43 -4.25 1.40
CA LEU A 104 5.09 -2.96 1.66
C LEU A 104 5.18 -2.57 3.14
N ALA A 105 4.81 -3.48 4.05
CA ALA A 105 4.90 -3.21 5.49
C ALA A 105 6.33 -2.91 5.96
N PRO A 106 7.39 -3.66 5.57
CA PRO A 106 8.75 -3.41 6.09
C PRO A 106 9.26 -2.00 5.80
N GLU A 107 9.11 -1.52 4.56
CA GLU A 107 9.58 -0.20 4.12
C GLU A 107 8.82 0.92 4.84
N ASN A 108 7.49 0.78 4.95
CA ASN A 108 6.64 1.78 5.58
C ASN A 108 6.78 1.79 7.11
N GLU A 109 6.94 0.62 7.75
CA GLU A 109 7.28 0.55 9.18
C GLU A 109 8.60 1.24 9.48
N TYR A 110 9.62 1.04 8.64
CA TYR A 110 10.90 1.74 8.78
C TYR A 110 10.71 3.26 8.70
N LEU A 111 9.95 3.76 7.72
CA LEU A 111 9.66 5.19 7.57
C LEU A 111 8.93 5.76 8.80
N LEU A 112 7.98 5.01 9.36
CA LEU A 112 7.29 5.39 10.60
C LEU A 112 8.24 5.44 11.79
N LYS A 113 9.02 4.38 12.03
CA LYS A 113 10.00 4.31 13.13
C LYS A 113 11.02 5.44 13.02
N LYS A 114 11.51 5.71 11.81
CA LYS A 114 12.42 6.84 11.53
C LYS A 114 11.77 8.18 11.84
N SER A 115 10.51 8.39 11.43
CA SER A 115 9.77 9.62 11.71
C SER A 115 9.58 9.82 13.22
N LYS A 116 9.18 8.78 13.95
CA LYS A 116 9.04 8.80 15.41
C LYS A 116 10.34 9.14 16.12
N LEU A 117 11.44 8.46 15.76
CA LEU A 117 12.77 8.72 16.32
C LEU A 117 13.24 10.16 16.03
N THR A 118 13.01 10.64 14.82
CA THR A 118 13.38 12.01 14.44
C THR A 118 12.62 13.03 15.29
N GLN A 119 11.33 12.81 15.54
CA GLN A 119 10.52 13.68 16.39
C GLN A 119 10.94 13.61 17.87
N SER A 120 11.33 12.44 18.38
CA SER A 120 11.80 12.33 19.76
C SER A 120 13.13 13.05 19.99
N ILE A 121 13.98 13.12 18.96
CA ILE A 121 15.28 13.82 19.04
C ILE A 121 15.11 15.34 18.85
N LEU A 122 14.29 15.77 17.87
CA LEU A 122 14.15 17.18 17.52
C LEU A 122 13.10 17.93 18.38
N GLY A 123 12.32 17.22 19.18
CA GLY A 123 11.16 17.75 19.89
C GLY A 123 9.91 17.83 19.00
N LYS A 124 8.72 17.89 19.62
CA LYS A 124 7.45 18.03 18.88
C LYS A 124 7.49 19.31 18.04
N LYS A 125 7.32 19.18 16.72
CA LYS A 125 7.05 20.35 15.86
C LYS A 125 5.74 20.97 16.32
N CYS A 126 5.80 22.22 16.81
CA CYS A 126 4.62 23.06 16.95
C CYS A 126 4.12 23.37 15.53
N GLY A 127 2.95 22.85 15.18
CA GLY A 127 2.28 23.10 13.91
C GLY A 127 0.78 23.09 14.12
#